data_AF-A0A0L0VEC5-F1
#
_entry.id   AF-A0A0L0VEC5-F1
#
_cell.length_a   1.000
_cell.length_b   1.000
_cell.length_c   1.000
_cell.angle_alpha   90.00
_cell.angle_beta   90.00
_cell.angle_gamma   90.00
#
_symmetry.space_group_name_H-M   'P 1'
#
loop_
_entity.id
_entity.type
_entity.pdbx_description
1 polymer ?
#
loop_
_entity_poly.entity_id
_entity_poly.type
_entity_poly.pdbx_seq_one_letter_code
_entity_poly.pdbx_strand_id
1 'polypeptide(L)'
;MTPVCLQIAFAIDNSLGYIPLLVDDPSYKQEQEREKSTGFVACMCSNCTPAEGLLSRINTMNIDNMDDMISRYWPAPETMTKTTKRKRASAGGGGKTSTGKKD
;
A
#
# COMPACT_ATOMS: atom_id res chain seq x y z
N MET A 1 17.41 2.43 -0.96
CA MET A 1 16.61 1.65 0.02
C MET A 1 16.66 0.18 -0.39
N THR A 2 16.89 -0.73 0.55
CA THR A 2 16.85 -2.17 0.25
C THR A 2 15.40 -2.64 0.06
N PRO A 3 15.09 -3.50 -0.93
CA PRO A 3 13.74 -4.01 -1.15
C PRO A 3 13.40 -5.22 -0.27
N VAL A 4 14.32 -5.68 0.59
CA VAL A 4 14.16 -6.89 1.40
C VAL A 4 13.68 -6.59 2.81
N CYS A 5 13.35 -7.61 3.61
CA CYS A 5 12.99 -7.42 5.02
C CYS A 5 14.08 -6.64 5.78
N LEU A 6 13.70 -5.54 6.45
CA LEU A 6 14.67 -4.70 7.16
C LEU A 6 15.30 -5.39 8.37
N GLN A 7 14.54 -6.23 9.07
CA GLN A 7 15.05 -6.97 10.23
C GLN A 7 16.20 -7.90 9.82
N ILE A 8 15.97 -8.70 8.78
CA ILE A 8 16.97 -9.59 8.20
C ILE A 8 18.14 -8.78 7.60
N ALA A 9 17.85 -7.69 6.89
CA ALA A 9 18.89 -6.85 6.29
C ALA A 9 19.85 -6.29 7.34
N PHE A 10 19.34 -5.80 8.48
CA PHE A 10 20.19 -5.31 9.57
C PHE A 10 20.93 -6.44 10.30
N ALA A 11 20.33 -7.62 10.44
CA ALA A 11 21.03 -8.78 11.00
C ALA A 11 22.25 -9.16 10.14
N ILE A 12 22.10 -9.14 8.81
CA ILE A 12 23.17 -9.41 7.86
C ILE A 12 24.21 -8.29 7.86
N ASP A 13 23.80 -7.03 7.91
CA ASP A 13 24.74 -5.90 7.99
C ASP A 13 25.59 -5.97 9.26
N ASN A 14 24.97 -6.26 10.41
CA ASN A 14 25.67 -6.40 11.68
C ASN A 14 26.62 -7.60 11.75
N SER A 15 26.35 -8.68 11.02
CA SER A 15 27.13 -9.92 11.08
C SER A 15 28.16 -10.07 9.95
N LEU A 16 27.83 -9.60 8.74
CA LEU A 16 28.62 -9.76 7.52
C LEU A 16 29.11 -8.43 6.93
N GLY A 17 28.62 -7.29 7.43
CA GLY A 17 29.06 -5.96 7.01
C GLY A 17 28.50 -5.49 5.66
N TYR A 18 27.36 -6.04 5.22
CA TYR A 18 26.68 -5.58 4.01
C TYR A 18 25.15 -5.66 4.11
N ILE A 19 24.46 -4.82 3.34
CA ILE A 19 23.00 -4.85 3.20
C ILE A 19 22.61 -5.63 1.94
N PRO A 20 21.85 -6.74 2.03
CA PRO A 20 21.39 -7.47 0.86
C PRO A 20 20.37 -6.64 0.05
N LEU A 21 20.41 -6.80 -1.27
CA LEU A 21 19.52 -6.10 -2.22
C LEU A 21 18.45 -7.00 -2.84
N LEU A 22 18.54 -8.31 -2.64
CA LEU A 22 17.65 -9.30 -3.25
C LEU A 22 17.26 -10.35 -2.22
N VAL A 23 16.03 -10.85 -2.31
CA VAL A 23 15.55 -11.96 -1.46
C VAL A 23 16.23 -13.30 -1.79
N ASP A 24 16.87 -13.38 -2.95
CA ASP A 24 17.62 -14.55 -3.39
C ASP A 24 19.06 -14.59 -2.90
N ASP A 25 19.51 -13.55 -2.19
CA ASP A 25 20.82 -13.53 -1.53
C ASP A 25 20.95 -14.75 -0.58
N PRO A 26 22.03 -15.53 -0.67
CA PRO A 26 22.20 -16.73 0.15
C PRO A 26 22.15 -16.46 1.66
N SER A 27 22.75 -15.35 2.11
CA SER A 27 22.74 -14.96 3.51
C SER A 27 21.35 -14.52 3.95
N TYR A 28 20.60 -13.84 3.06
CA TYR A 28 19.20 -13.49 3.31
C TYR A 28 18.33 -14.73 3.53
N LYS A 29 18.45 -15.75 2.68
CA LYS A 29 17.69 -17.00 2.82
C LYS A 29 18.02 -17.73 4.12
N GLN A 30 19.30 -17.82 4.46
CA GLN A 30 19.76 -18.46 5.69
C GLN A 30 19.21 -17.74 6.93
N GLU A 31 19.30 -16.41 6.97
CA GLU A 31 18.80 -15.65 8.13
C GLU A 31 17.27 -15.71 8.21
N GLN A 32 16.57 -15.68 7.08
CA GLN A 32 15.12 -15.88 7.05
C GLN A 32 14.72 -17.24 7.63
N GLU A 33 15.43 -18.31 7.29
CA GLU A 33 15.17 -19.65 7.82
C GLU A 33 15.52 -19.77 9.31
N ARG A 34 16.59 -19.10 9.75
CA ARG A 34 16.97 -19.00 11.16
C ARG A 34 15.88 -18.29 11.98
N GLU A 35 15.38 -17.14 11.53
CA GLU A 35 14.30 -16.41 12.22
C GLU A 35 13.04 -17.28 12.34
N LYS A 36 12.65 -17.98 11.26
CA LYS A 36 11.51 -18.91 11.25
C LYS A 36 11.69 -20.07 12.23
N SER A 37 12.85 -20.72 12.20
CA SER A 37 13.16 -21.87 13.06
C SER A 37 13.32 -21.50 14.54
N THR A 38 13.74 -20.26 14.83
CA THR A 38 13.84 -19.73 16.20
C THR A 38 12.49 -19.20 16.71
N GLY A 39 11.46 -19.17 15.87
CA GLY A 39 10.12 -18.72 16.26
C GLY A 39 10.00 -17.20 16.43
N PHE A 40 10.74 -16.43 15.64
CA PHE A 40 10.61 -14.97 15.64
C PHE A 40 9.19 -14.57 15.23
N VAL A 41 8.69 -13.47 15.79
CA VAL A 41 7.41 -12.88 15.38
C VAL A 41 7.48 -12.42 13.94
N ALA A 42 6.35 -12.45 13.24
CA ALA A 42 6.28 -11.95 11.87
C ALA A 42 6.72 -10.49 11.79
N CYS A 43 7.64 -10.19 10.86
CA CYS A 43 8.18 -8.84 10.70
C CYS A 43 7.10 -7.87 10.19
N MET A 44 6.98 -6.73 10.87
CA MET A 44 6.07 -5.62 10.51
C MET A 44 6.81 -4.42 9.88
N CYS A 45 8.00 -4.62 9.32
CA CYS A 45 8.71 -3.54 8.64
C CYS A 45 7.98 -3.12 7.36
N SER A 46 8.26 -1.92 6.85
CA SER A 46 7.60 -1.36 5.65
C SER A 46 7.72 -2.23 4.40
N ASN A 47 8.74 -3.08 4.31
CA ASN A 47 8.97 -3.97 3.18
C ASN A 47 8.20 -5.30 3.31
N CYS A 48 7.88 -5.74 4.52
CA CYS A 48 7.11 -6.96 4.79
C CYS A 48 5.60 -6.67 4.90
N THR A 49 5.26 -5.55 5.54
CA THR A 49 3.89 -5.06 5.69
C THR A 49 3.83 -3.64 5.14
N PRO A 50 3.42 -3.46 3.88
CA PRO A 50 3.29 -2.16 3.26
C PRO A 50 2.40 -1.24 4.12
N ALA A 51 2.92 -0.04 4.39
CA ALA A 51 2.35 0.88 5.39
C ALA A 51 1.39 1.91 4.78
N GLU A 52 0.96 1.77 3.51
CA GLU A 52 0.11 2.74 2.82
C GLU A 52 -1.22 2.97 3.56
N GLY A 53 -1.79 1.90 4.11
CA GLY A 53 -3.00 1.97 4.93
C GLY A 53 -2.80 2.82 6.19
N LEU A 54 -1.65 2.70 6.86
CA LEU A 54 -1.29 3.48 8.04
C LEU A 54 -0.99 4.94 7.65
N LEU A 55 -0.18 5.13 6.62
CA LEU A 55 0.20 6.44 6.08
C LEU A 55 -1.02 7.26 5.68
N SER A 56 -2.06 6.62 5.12
CA SER A 56 -3.32 7.31 4.76
C SER A 56 -4.09 7.88 5.96
N ARG A 57 -3.78 7.44 7.17
CA ARG A 57 -4.46 7.80 8.43
C ARG A 57 -3.52 8.43 9.45
N ILE A 58 -2.26 8.67 9.08
CA ILE A 58 -1.22 9.14 10.01
C ILE A 58 -1.57 10.50 10.62
N ASN A 59 -2.40 11.30 9.95
CA ASN A 59 -2.92 12.56 10.47
C ASN A 59 -3.87 12.41 11.67
N THR A 60 -4.38 11.20 11.93
CA THR A 60 -5.20 10.88 13.11
C THR A 60 -4.38 10.32 14.26
N MET A 61 -3.08 10.10 14.05
CA MET A 61 -2.18 9.59 15.07
C MET A 61 -1.88 10.67 16.12
N ASN A 62 -1.91 10.27 17.39
CA ASN A 62 -1.54 11.08 18.54
C ASN A 62 -0.85 10.20 19.60
N ILE A 63 -0.40 10.81 20.69
CA ILE A 63 0.37 10.13 21.75
C ILE A 63 -0.46 9.02 22.42
N ASP A 64 -1.79 9.18 22.48
CA ASP A 64 -2.67 8.23 23.14
C ASP A 64 -3.00 7.00 22.27
N ASN A 65 -2.84 7.10 20.94
CA ASN A 65 -3.23 6.04 20.01
C ASN A 65 -2.07 5.49 19.15
N MET A 66 -0.86 6.02 19.28
CA MET A 66 0.28 5.66 18.42
C MET A 66 0.61 4.16 18.47
N ASP A 67 0.64 3.54 19.65
CA ASP A 67 0.99 2.11 19.79
C ASP A 67 -0.04 1.22 19.11
N ASP A 68 -1.33 1.55 19.27
CA ASP A 68 -2.45 0.87 18.63
C ASP A 68 -2.43 1.05 17.11
N MET A 69 -2.06 2.24 16.63
CA MET A 69 -1.94 2.53 15.21
C MET A 69 -0.75 1.78 14.58
N ILE A 70 0.36 1.61 15.27
CA ILE A 70 1.56 0.93 14.73
C ILE A 70 1.45 -0.59 14.80
N SER A 71 0.84 -1.13 15.86
CA SER A 71 0.77 -2.58 16.13
C SER A 71 -0.25 -3.33 15.28
N ARG A 72 -1.10 -2.64 14.52
CA ARG A 72 -2.20 -3.23 13.74
C ARG A 72 -1.95 -3.14 12.24
N TYR A 73 -2.49 -4.10 11.50
CA TYR A 73 -2.52 -4.05 10.04
C TYR A 73 -3.57 -3.05 9.55
N TRP A 74 -3.16 -2.12 8.69
CA TRP A 74 -4.05 -1.18 8.04
C TRP A 74 -4.22 -1.55 6.56
N PRO A 75 -5.44 -1.87 6.11
CA PRO A 75 -5.68 -2.15 4.71
C PRO A 75 -5.42 -0.90 3.86
N ALA A 76 -4.93 -1.12 2.64
CA ALA A 76 -4.73 -0.07 1.66
C ALA A 76 -6.05 0.70 1.43
N PRO A 77 -5.99 2.03 1.28
CA PRO A 77 -7.19 2.81 0.98
C PRO A 77 -7.79 2.38 -0.36
N GLU A 78 -9.12 2.25 -0.43
CA GLU A 78 -9.80 2.04 -1.71
C GLU A 78 -9.46 3.18 -2.67
N THR A 79 -9.06 2.82 -3.89
CA THR A 79 -8.82 3.80 -4.93
C THR A 79 -10.17 4.40 -5.33
N MET A 80 -10.43 5.64 -4.88
CA MET A 80 -11.52 6.44 -5.44
C MET A 80 -11.23 6.64 -6.94
N THR A 81 -11.85 5.81 -7.78
CA THR A 81 -11.90 6.03 -9.21
C THR A 81 -12.70 7.32 -9.44
N LYS A 82 -11.98 8.43 -9.62
CA LYS A 82 -12.58 9.67 -10.10
C LYS A 82 -13.05 9.42 -11.54
N THR A 83 -14.26 8.89 -11.70
CA THR A 83 -14.93 8.85 -13.01
C THR A 83 -15.10 10.28 -13.47
N THR A 84 -14.20 10.74 -14.34
CA THR A 84 -14.42 11.93 -15.15
C THR A 84 -15.54 11.58 -16.11
N LYS A 85 -16.80 11.80 -15.69
CA LYS A 85 -17.96 11.79 -16.57
C LYS A 85 -17.77 12.94 -17.56
N ARG A 86 -17.05 12.70 -18.66
CA ARG A 86 -16.98 13.63 -19.78
C ARG A 86 -18.41 13.74 -20.32
N LYS A 87 -19.06 14.88 -20.07
CA LYS A 87 -20.31 15.26 -20.71
C LYS A 87 -20.02 15.36 -22.21
N ARG A 88 -20.37 14.33 -22.98
CA ARG A 88 -20.38 14.43 -24.45
C ARG A 88 -21.37 15.54 -24.79
N ALA A 89 -20.88 16.65 -25.35
CA ALA A 89 -21.76 17.60 -26.02
C ALA A 89 -22.33 16.88 -27.24
N SER A 90 -23.64 16.65 -27.25
CA SER A 90 -24.35 16.12 -28.42
C SER A 90 -24.28 17.19 -29.52
N ALA A 91 -23.63 16.86 -30.63
CA ALA A 91 -23.60 17.68 -31.83
C ALA A 91 -24.85 17.41 -32.69
N GLY A 92 -25.43 18.48 -33.25
CA GLY A 92 -26.46 18.48 -34.31
C GLY A 92 -27.90 18.36 -33.78
N GLY A 93 -28.87 19.19 -34.15
CA GLY A 93 -28.96 20.14 -35.26
C GLY A 93 -30.22 19.86 -36.09
N GLY A 94 -31.28 20.63 -35.89
CA GLY A 94 -32.31 20.95 -36.90
C GLY A 94 -33.47 19.96 -37.15
N GLY A 95 -34.71 20.46 -37.07
CA GLY A 95 -35.88 19.82 -37.69
C GLY A 95 -37.23 20.23 -37.09
N LYS A 96 -37.92 21.18 -37.74
CA LYS A 96 -39.31 21.61 -37.44
C LYS A 96 -40.33 20.52 -37.80
N THR A 97 -41.41 20.36 -37.04
CA THR A 97 -42.77 20.20 -37.60
C THR A 97 -43.86 20.46 -36.57
N SER A 98 -44.99 20.92 -37.07
CA SER A 98 -46.14 21.54 -36.44
C SER A 98 -47.29 20.57 -36.14
N THR A 99 -48.33 21.12 -35.49
CA THR A 99 -49.77 20.75 -35.45
C THR A 99 -50.27 19.65 -34.49
N GLY A 100 -51.33 19.99 -33.73
CA GLY A 100 -52.27 19.01 -33.15
C GLY A 100 -52.98 19.48 -31.87
N LYS A 101 -54.30 19.54 -31.89
CA LYS A 101 -55.26 20.12 -30.91
C LYS A 101 -55.89 19.04 -30.00
N LYS A 102 -56.55 19.48 -28.92
CA LYS A 102 -57.64 18.85 -28.09
C LYS A 102 -57.19 18.19 -26.78
N ASP A 103 -57.86 18.35 -25.63
CA ASP A 103 -59.22 18.84 -25.29
C ASP A 103 -59.20 19.79 -24.08
#